data_AF-K6UYS0-F1
#
_entry.id   AF-K6UYS0-F1
#
_cell.length_a   1.000
_cell.length_b   1.000
_cell.length_c   1.000
_cell.angle_alpha   90.00
_cell.angle_beta   90.00
_cell.angle_gamma   90.00
#
_symmetry.space_group_name_H-M   'P 1'
#
loop_
_entity.id
_entity.type
_entity.pdbx_description
1 polymer ?
#
loop_
_entity_poly.entity_id
_entity_poly.type
_entity_poly.pdbx_seq_one_letter_code
_entity_poly.pdbx_strand_id
1 'polypeptide(L)'
;MTDFQTASSSLEEIKNLCSELLNATEEEVFNKLSLYDELEKKLKKIQPIITRIRIRRNEKDESKRTYGEKMIKNVDTLLERYDMVYNIYEEELTIFRENYEIEKKKIIANKLLQEQQRKEHEAQLLNRGREETKVEHLTIQRMNEEKMRALQNTQEDHAQRMKRVETIKAIIQEKCGFLCDEIAAACDRDAAVQYVHAQLGGPPGGANTANGANGANTANDANDANAANDATTANLATTANLATTANLATTANLATTANLANPGNGAVHLVDCLYLVYKQNEFKPFKEALQNIIEYLTHLVKNVDNEQMKLINLMNEQFQKNILSKKGTLLLFVLIGYVVKRPGDVLHVLKKLNRSVDEKNIYMYLEEPDIAADYEGWKCWYDGLQTALDVLCSFSRCVNKYCDVPSDEQVRSAFLYLRRKFGEVRSATGLEV
;
A
#
# COMPACT_ATOMS: atom_id res chain seq x y z
N MET A 1 24.29 21.87 71.87
CA MET A 1 25.42 21.08 72.38
C MET A 1 26.68 21.91 72.16
N THR A 2 27.52 22.12 73.17
CA THR A 2 28.73 22.95 73.00
C THR A 2 29.76 22.20 72.15
N ASP A 3 30.65 22.92 71.43
CA ASP A 3 31.73 22.29 70.62
C ASP A 3 32.51 21.22 71.43
N PHE A 4 32.72 21.48 72.73
CA PHE A 4 33.36 20.54 73.66
C PHE A 4 32.57 19.23 73.84
N GLN A 5 31.25 19.32 74.06
CA GLN A 5 30.40 18.14 74.24
C GLN A 5 30.35 17.30 72.95
N THR A 6 30.19 17.96 71.79
CA THR A 6 30.21 17.27 70.50
C THR A 6 31.54 16.59 70.25
N ALA A 7 32.66 17.26 70.52
CA ALA A 7 33.98 16.66 70.39
C ALA A 7 34.19 15.49 71.37
N SER A 8 33.75 15.62 72.62
CA SER A 8 33.90 14.57 73.64
C SER A 8 33.09 13.31 73.29
N SER A 9 31.86 13.46 72.81
CA SER A 9 31.04 12.31 72.39
C SER A 9 31.60 11.64 71.14
N SER A 10 31.99 12.44 70.12
CA SER A 10 32.59 11.89 68.90
C SER A 10 33.94 11.22 69.16
N LEU A 11 34.74 11.69 70.12
CA LEU A 11 35.99 11.04 70.49
C LEU A 11 35.80 9.66 71.11
N GLU A 12 34.75 9.45 71.90
CA GLU A 12 34.47 8.13 72.46
C GLU A 12 34.05 7.13 71.38
N GLU A 13 33.24 7.57 70.41
CA GLU A 13 32.90 6.76 69.23
C GLU A 13 34.14 6.42 68.41
N ILE A 14 35.00 7.41 68.15
CA ILE A 14 36.25 7.22 67.40
C ILE A 14 37.19 6.27 68.14
N LYS A 15 37.32 6.39 69.47
CA LYS A 15 38.13 5.51 70.29
C LYS A 15 37.67 4.05 70.21
N ASN A 16 36.36 3.82 70.23
CA ASN A 16 35.79 2.48 70.07
C ASN A 16 36.15 1.89 68.69
N LEU A 17 36.03 2.68 67.62
CA LEU A 17 36.45 2.28 66.27
C LEU A 17 37.95 1.97 66.21
N CYS A 18 38.81 2.81 66.80
CA CYS A 18 40.25 2.54 66.86
C CYS A 18 40.56 1.25 67.63
N SER A 19 39.88 1.00 68.75
CA SER A 19 40.08 -0.24 69.53
C SER A 19 39.65 -1.48 68.74
N GLU A 20 38.56 -1.41 67.99
CA GLU A 20 38.09 -2.53 67.16
C GLU A 20 39.03 -2.82 65.97
N LEU A 21 39.61 -1.77 65.40
CA LEU A 21 40.59 -1.87 64.31
C LEU A 21 41.97 -2.35 64.79
N LEU A 22 42.45 -1.88 65.95
CA LEU A 22 43.72 -2.33 66.54
C LEU A 22 43.70 -3.79 66.98
N ASN A 23 42.54 -4.30 67.40
CA ASN A 23 42.38 -5.70 67.78
C ASN A 23 42.15 -6.63 66.58
N ALA A 24 42.10 -6.10 65.36
CA ALA A 24 41.90 -6.91 64.16
C ALA A 24 43.15 -7.72 63.82
N THR A 25 42.97 -8.97 63.41
CA THR A 25 44.05 -9.77 62.84
C THR A 25 44.31 -9.39 61.37
N GLU A 26 45.46 -9.76 60.81
CA GLU A 26 45.80 -9.48 59.40
C GLU A 26 44.73 -10.02 58.42
N GLU A 27 44.13 -11.17 58.73
CA GLU A 27 43.07 -11.79 57.93
C GLU A 27 41.75 -11.01 57.97
N GLU A 28 41.52 -10.22 59.02
CA GLU A 28 40.31 -9.42 59.21
C GLU A 28 40.39 -8.03 58.58
N VAL A 29 41.59 -7.58 58.18
CA VAL A 29 41.83 -6.21 57.68
C VAL A 29 40.86 -5.85 56.54
N PHE A 30 40.69 -6.75 55.58
CA PHE A 30 39.80 -6.52 54.43
C PHE A 30 38.32 -6.37 54.84
N ASN A 31 37.88 -7.21 55.79
CA ASN A 31 36.50 -7.22 56.25
C ASN A 31 36.15 -5.97 57.09
N LYS A 32 37.15 -5.32 57.69
CA LYS A 32 36.99 -4.12 58.51
C LYS A 32 37.35 -2.81 57.80
N LEU A 33 37.61 -2.81 56.48
CA LEU A 33 37.88 -1.57 55.72
C LEU A 33 36.71 -0.57 55.77
N SER A 34 35.47 -1.05 55.93
CA SER A 34 34.29 -0.20 56.12
C SER A 34 34.33 0.58 57.43
N LEU A 35 34.84 -0.04 58.51
CA LEU A 35 35.03 0.61 59.80
C LEU A 35 36.17 1.64 59.74
N TYR A 36 37.23 1.37 58.97
CA TYR A 36 38.29 2.33 58.73
C TYR A 36 37.80 3.56 57.93
N ASP A 37 36.95 3.36 56.92
CA ASP A 37 36.29 4.45 56.19
C ASP A 37 35.39 5.31 57.11
N GLU A 38 34.66 4.66 58.02
CA GLU A 38 33.86 5.37 59.03
C GLU A 38 34.74 6.18 60.00
N LEU A 39 35.84 5.59 60.47
CA LEU A 39 36.84 6.24 61.31
C LEU A 39 37.41 7.49 60.63
N GLU A 40 37.86 7.37 59.37
CA GLU A 40 38.41 8.48 58.60
C GLU A 40 37.37 9.62 58.44
N LYS A 41 36.12 9.28 58.13
CA LYS A 41 35.03 10.26 58.01
C LYS A 41 34.76 10.99 59.33
N LYS A 42 34.74 10.27 60.46
CA LYS A 42 34.53 10.88 61.78
C LYS A 42 35.71 11.76 62.21
N LEU A 43 36.95 11.34 61.95
CA LEU A 43 38.14 12.13 62.21
C LEU A 43 38.17 13.43 61.37
N LYS A 44 37.85 13.37 60.08
CA LYS A 44 37.72 14.56 59.23
C LYS A 44 36.63 15.51 59.72
N LYS A 45 35.52 14.97 60.24
CA LYS A 45 34.41 15.77 60.77
C LYS A 45 34.74 16.47 62.10
N ILE A 46 35.49 15.82 62.98
CA ILE A 46 35.84 16.37 64.31
C ILE A 46 37.03 17.34 64.26
N GLN A 47 37.93 17.20 63.28
CA GLN A 47 39.15 18.01 63.15
C GLN A 47 38.90 19.53 63.16
N PRO A 48 37.90 20.10 62.42
CA PRO A 48 37.59 21.52 62.51
C PRO A 48 37.11 21.96 63.90
N ILE A 49 36.39 21.09 64.61
CA ILE A 49 35.87 21.36 65.97
C ILE A 49 37.03 21.41 66.95
N ILE A 50 37.94 20.44 66.90
CA ILE A 50 39.15 20.40 67.72
C ILE A 50 40.03 21.63 67.44
N THR A 51 40.17 22.02 66.17
CA THR A 51 40.90 23.24 65.78
C THR A 51 40.30 24.49 66.43
N ARG A 52 38.97 24.65 66.41
CA ARG A 52 38.30 25.77 67.11
C ARG A 52 38.53 25.73 68.63
N ILE A 53 38.48 24.55 69.24
CA ILE A 53 38.73 24.38 70.68
C ILE A 53 40.17 24.76 71.03
N ARG A 54 41.17 24.33 70.25
CA ARG A 54 42.58 24.71 70.42
C ARG A 54 42.79 26.21 70.36
N ILE A 55 42.17 26.89 69.39
CA ILE A 55 42.24 28.34 69.24
C ILE A 55 41.66 29.03 70.48
N ARG A 56 40.45 28.66 70.92
CA ARG A 56 39.80 29.26 72.10
C ARG A 56 40.55 28.97 73.40
N ARG A 57 41.21 27.81 73.51
CA ARG A 57 42.03 27.43 74.66
C ARG A 57 43.29 28.31 74.78
N ASN A 58 43.89 28.68 73.66
CA ASN A 58 45.12 29.48 73.61
C ASN A 58 44.89 31.00 73.56
N GLU A 59 43.64 31.46 73.73
CA GLU A 59 43.29 32.88 73.77
C GLU A 59 43.91 33.56 75.00
N LYS A 60 44.65 34.65 74.77
CA LYS A 60 45.39 35.39 75.80
C LYS A 60 44.62 36.62 76.30
N ASP A 61 43.63 37.09 75.53
CA ASP A 61 42.77 38.20 75.90
C ASP A 61 41.72 37.74 76.94
N GLU A 62 41.85 38.25 78.17
CA GLU A 62 41.00 37.87 79.30
C GLU A 62 39.52 38.19 79.04
N SER A 63 39.22 39.18 78.20
CA SER A 63 37.85 39.55 77.81
C SER A 63 37.20 38.58 76.81
N LYS A 64 38.01 37.76 76.12
CA LYS A 64 37.56 36.77 75.11
C LYS A 64 37.70 35.33 75.58
N ARG A 65 38.22 35.11 76.79
CA ARG A 65 38.47 33.78 77.35
C ARG A 65 37.16 33.04 77.56
N THR A 66 36.93 32.02 76.71
CA THR A 66 35.66 31.27 76.71
C THR A 66 35.60 30.18 77.78
N TYR A 67 36.76 29.76 78.32
CA TYR A 67 36.87 28.64 79.26
C TYR A 67 37.46 29.11 80.61
N GLY A 68 36.73 28.86 81.70
CA GLY A 68 37.25 29.05 83.06
C GLY A 68 38.28 27.99 83.46
N GLU A 69 39.04 28.21 84.55
CA GLU A 69 40.16 27.35 84.97
C GLU A 69 39.83 25.86 85.07
N LYS A 70 38.66 25.51 85.62
CA LYS A 70 38.19 24.12 85.72
C LYS A 70 37.93 23.50 84.34
N MET A 71 37.43 24.30 83.39
CA MET A 71 37.11 23.85 82.04
C MET A 71 38.36 23.69 81.18
N ILE A 72 39.39 24.52 81.40
CA ILE A 72 40.68 24.40 80.70
C ILE A 72 41.31 23.03 80.94
N LYS A 73 41.31 22.53 82.18
CA LYS A 73 41.79 21.17 82.49
C LYS A 73 41.05 20.09 81.68
N ASN A 74 39.73 20.22 81.57
CA ASN A 74 38.91 19.27 80.78
C ASN A 74 39.19 19.39 79.28
N VAL A 75 39.40 20.60 78.77
CA VAL A 75 39.79 20.85 77.37
C VAL A 75 41.17 20.28 77.09
N ASP A 76 42.14 20.44 77.99
CA ASP A 76 43.48 19.89 77.82
C ASP A 76 43.43 18.36 77.75
N THR A 77 42.70 17.70 78.67
CA THR A 77 42.47 16.25 78.60
C THR A 77 41.76 15.82 77.31
N LEU A 78 40.80 16.61 76.79
CA LEU A 78 40.13 16.32 75.52
C LEU A 78 41.11 16.38 74.34
N LEU A 79 41.98 17.39 74.31
CA LEU A 79 42.98 17.57 73.26
C LEU A 79 44.03 16.46 73.29
N GLU A 80 44.52 16.09 74.48
CA GLU A 80 45.45 14.96 74.65
C GLU A 80 44.84 13.65 74.14
N ARG A 81 43.55 13.39 74.45
CA ARG A 81 42.84 12.20 73.94
C ARG A 81 42.71 12.22 72.42
N TYR A 82 42.43 13.39 71.84
CA TYR A 82 42.37 13.53 70.39
C TYR A 82 43.74 13.27 69.76
N ASP A 83 44.82 13.82 70.31
CA ASP A 83 46.17 13.62 69.80
C ASP A 83 46.60 12.14 69.87
N MET A 84 46.28 11.45 70.97
CA MET A 84 46.52 10.01 71.09
C MET A 84 45.76 9.21 70.04
N VAL A 85 44.48 9.49 69.85
CA VAL A 85 43.65 8.83 68.83
C VAL A 85 44.16 9.13 67.42
N TYR A 86 44.58 10.37 67.17
CA TYR A 86 45.12 10.78 65.87
C TYR A 86 46.45 10.09 65.56
N ASN A 87 47.32 9.92 66.57
CA ASN A 87 48.56 9.16 66.43
C ASN A 87 48.29 7.69 66.11
N ILE A 88 47.34 7.04 66.81
CA ILE A 88 46.91 5.67 66.49
C ILE A 88 46.45 5.58 65.02
N TYR A 89 45.65 6.55 64.57
CA TYR A 89 45.15 6.59 63.20
C TYR A 89 46.26 6.75 62.14
N GLU A 90 47.24 7.62 62.37
CA GLU A 90 48.33 7.86 61.40
C GLU A 90 49.41 6.78 61.44
N GLU A 91 49.79 6.28 62.61
CA GLU A 91 50.96 5.41 62.79
C GLU A 91 50.59 3.93 62.90
N GLU A 92 49.59 3.59 63.74
CA GLU A 92 49.27 2.19 64.06
C GLU A 92 48.28 1.56 63.06
N LEU A 93 47.40 2.36 62.44
CA LEU A 93 46.41 1.89 61.45
C LEU A 93 46.88 2.00 59.98
N THR A 94 48.20 2.06 59.75
CA THR A 94 48.81 2.16 58.41
C THR A 94 48.42 1.01 57.48
N ILE A 95 48.35 -0.22 57.98
CA ILE A 95 47.92 -1.40 57.21
C ILE A 95 46.50 -1.23 56.66
N PHE A 96 45.58 -0.65 57.44
CA PHE A 96 44.23 -0.35 56.99
C PHE A 96 44.21 0.75 55.92
N ARG A 97 45.02 1.79 56.10
CA ARG A 97 45.16 2.89 55.14
C ARG A 97 45.58 2.41 53.75
N GLU A 98 46.62 1.59 53.70
CA GLU A 98 47.16 1.06 52.44
C GLU A 98 46.15 0.16 51.73
N ASN A 99 45.54 -0.78 52.46
CA ASN A 99 44.52 -1.68 51.91
C ASN A 99 43.26 -0.92 51.47
N TYR A 100 42.85 0.10 52.21
CA TYR A 100 41.72 0.96 51.83
C TYR A 100 42.01 1.71 50.51
N GLU A 101 43.21 2.27 50.35
CA GLU A 101 43.59 2.96 49.11
C GLU A 101 43.73 2.00 47.92
N ILE A 102 44.18 0.75 48.14
CA ILE A 102 44.19 -0.30 47.11
C ILE A 102 42.76 -0.63 46.66
N GLU A 103 41.85 -0.90 47.60
CA GLU A 103 40.47 -1.27 47.27
C GLU A 103 39.72 -0.12 46.60
N LYS A 104 39.96 1.12 47.04
CA LYS A 104 39.42 2.33 46.40
C LYS A 104 39.90 2.46 44.95
N LYS A 105 41.20 2.25 44.69
CA LYS A 105 41.75 2.25 43.31
C LYS A 105 41.13 1.15 42.47
N LYS A 106 40.95 -0.06 43.03
CA LYS A 106 40.31 -1.20 42.34
C LYS A 106 38.85 -0.91 41.98
N ILE A 107 38.08 -0.31 42.89
CA ILE A 107 36.70 0.12 42.62
C ILE A 107 36.65 1.15 41.48
N ILE A 108 37.55 2.14 41.49
CA ILE A 108 37.63 3.16 40.44
C ILE A 108 38.00 2.52 39.10
N ALA A 109 39.00 1.62 39.08
CA ALA A 109 39.42 0.91 37.87
C ALA A 109 38.28 0.06 37.29
N ASN A 110 37.55 -0.68 38.13
CA ASN A 110 36.39 -1.47 37.71
C ASN A 110 35.28 -0.60 37.12
N LYS A 111 34.98 0.56 37.74
CA LYS A 111 34.01 1.52 37.21
C LYS A 111 34.44 2.07 35.85
N LEU A 112 35.72 2.40 35.68
CA LEU A 112 36.26 2.89 34.42
C LEU A 112 36.18 1.83 33.32
N LEU A 113 36.53 0.58 33.64
CA LEU A 113 36.43 -0.54 32.71
C LEU A 113 34.98 -0.80 32.27
N GLN A 114 34.05 -0.78 33.22
CA GLN A 114 32.62 -0.95 32.93
C GLN A 114 32.08 0.19 32.06
N GLU A 115 32.51 1.43 32.29
CA GLU A 115 32.13 2.56 31.45
C GLU A 115 32.71 2.43 30.02
N GLN A 116 33.95 1.95 29.89
CA GLN A 116 34.56 1.70 28.59
C GLN A 116 33.81 0.61 27.81
N GLN A 117 33.48 -0.51 28.45
CA GLN A 117 32.66 -1.57 27.85
C GLN A 117 31.28 -1.06 27.44
N ARG A 118 30.65 -0.20 28.25
CA ARG A 118 29.36 0.42 27.90
C ARG A 118 29.47 1.29 26.65
N LYS A 119 30.53 2.11 26.55
CA LYS A 119 30.79 2.96 25.37
C LYS A 119 31.06 2.14 24.11
N GLU A 120 31.81 1.04 24.22
CA GLU A 120 32.07 0.14 23.10
C GLU A 120 30.78 -0.54 22.62
N HIS A 121 29.96 -1.04 23.54
CA HIS A 121 28.67 -1.64 23.21
C HIS A 121 27.69 -0.63 22.57
N GLU A 122 27.62 0.59 23.10
CA GLU A 122 26.82 1.67 22.53
C GLU A 122 27.29 2.03 21.11
N ALA A 123 28.60 2.11 20.87
CA ALA A 123 29.16 2.35 19.54
C ALA A 123 28.83 1.22 18.54
N GLN A 124 28.84 -0.05 18.99
CA GLN A 124 28.44 -1.19 18.17
C GLN A 124 26.96 -1.11 17.78
N LEU A 125 26.06 -0.80 18.71
CA LEU A 125 24.63 -0.61 18.42
C LEU A 125 24.40 0.52 17.42
N LEU A 126 25.12 1.64 17.59
CA LEU A 126 25.00 2.79 16.71
C LEU A 126 25.51 2.47 15.29
N ASN A 127 26.61 1.73 15.17
CA ASN A 127 27.10 1.26 13.87
C ASN A 127 26.14 0.28 13.20
N ARG A 128 25.58 -0.67 13.95
CA ARG A 128 24.56 -1.59 13.44
C ARG A 128 23.34 -0.84 12.91
N GLY A 129 22.84 0.15 13.65
CA GLY A 129 21.71 0.97 13.20
C GLY A 129 22.04 1.76 11.92
N ARG A 130 23.27 2.24 11.76
CA ARG A 130 23.72 2.92 10.53
C ARG A 130 23.76 1.97 9.33
N GLU A 131 24.20 0.73 9.53
CA GLU A 131 24.22 -0.29 8.46
C GLU A 131 22.80 -0.70 8.05
N GLU A 132 21.92 -0.95 9.02
CA GLU A 132 20.51 -1.27 8.79
C GLU A 132 19.82 -0.14 8.00
N THR A 133 20.05 1.12 8.38
CA THR A 133 19.51 2.30 7.67
C THR A 133 20.00 2.36 6.21
N LYS A 134 21.28 2.03 5.95
CA LYS A 134 21.83 2.00 4.58
C LYS A 134 21.19 0.90 3.75
N VAL A 135 21.00 -0.29 4.32
CA VAL A 135 20.36 -1.43 3.64
C VAL A 135 18.90 -1.12 3.30
N GLU A 136 18.17 -0.52 4.23
CA GLU A 136 16.79 -0.11 4.02
C GLU A 136 16.67 0.92 2.88
N HIS A 137 17.54 1.95 2.88
CA HIS A 137 17.57 2.94 1.82
C HIS A 137 17.83 2.33 0.44
N LEU A 138 18.80 1.40 0.34
CA LEU A 138 19.08 0.68 -0.91
C LEU A 138 17.90 -0.19 -1.37
N THR A 139 17.16 -0.77 -0.43
CA THR A 139 15.97 -1.58 -0.72
C THR A 139 14.85 -0.73 -1.29
N ILE A 140 14.59 0.43 -0.67
CA ILE A 140 13.59 1.40 -1.14
C ILE A 140 13.96 1.89 -2.55
N GLN A 141 15.24 2.18 -2.81
CA GLN A 141 15.69 2.60 -4.12
C GLN A 141 15.41 1.54 -5.19
N ARG A 142 15.72 0.27 -4.92
CA ARG A 142 15.46 -0.84 -5.85
C ARG A 142 13.97 -0.99 -6.17
N MET A 143 13.11 -0.94 -5.15
CA MET A 143 11.66 -1.01 -5.36
C MET A 143 11.13 0.14 -6.21
N ASN A 144 11.67 1.35 -6.01
CA ASN A 144 11.29 2.51 -6.81
C ASN A 144 11.72 2.35 -8.28
N GLU A 145 12.92 1.83 -8.54
CA GLU A 145 13.39 1.54 -9.90
C GLU A 145 12.52 0.48 -10.61
N GLU A 146 12.16 -0.60 -9.90
CA GLU A 146 11.26 -1.64 -10.42
C GLU A 146 9.86 -1.08 -10.73
N LYS A 147 9.32 -0.23 -9.84
CA LYS A 147 8.03 0.42 -10.05
C LYS A 147 8.04 1.34 -11.27
N MET A 148 9.12 2.08 -11.48
CA MET A 148 9.27 2.93 -12.68
C MET A 148 9.35 2.11 -13.96
N ARG A 149 10.06 0.97 -13.96
CA ARG A 149 10.09 0.04 -15.10
C ARG A 149 8.71 -0.54 -15.42
N ALA A 150 7.96 -0.96 -14.40
CA ALA A 150 6.62 -1.50 -14.58
C ALA A 150 5.67 -0.45 -15.20
N LEU A 151 5.73 0.80 -14.72
CA LEU A 151 4.96 1.91 -15.28
C LEU A 151 5.30 2.16 -16.75
N GLN A 152 6.59 2.17 -17.09
CA GLN A 152 7.05 2.37 -18.45
C GLN A 152 6.57 1.26 -19.38
N ASN A 153 6.70 -0.01 -18.98
CA ASN A 153 6.19 -1.15 -19.75
C ASN A 153 4.67 -1.03 -20.00
N THR A 154 3.91 -0.55 -19.02
CA THR A 154 2.46 -0.38 -19.14
C THR A 154 2.10 0.72 -20.14
N GLN A 155 2.86 1.82 -20.13
CA GLN A 155 2.70 2.90 -21.11
C GLN A 155 3.06 2.44 -22.54
N GLU A 156 4.14 1.67 -22.68
CA GLU A 156 4.54 1.10 -23.97
C GLU A 156 3.49 0.12 -24.51
N ASP A 157 2.93 -0.76 -23.66
CA ASP A 157 1.84 -1.67 -24.03
C ASP A 157 0.58 -0.91 -24.47
N HIS A 158 0.22 0.16 -23.76
CA HIS A 158 -0.90 1.02 -24.14
C HIS A 158 -0.65 1.70 -25.50
N ALA A 159 0.54 2.26 -25.71
CA ALA A 159 0.93 2.87 -26.98
C ALA A 159 0.88 1.87 -28.14
N GLN A 160 1.36 0.63 -27.91
CA GLN A 160 1.25 -0.44 -28.90
C GLN A 160 -0.21 -0.80 -29.20
N ARG A 161 -1.07 -0.88 -28.16
CA ARG A 161 -2.51 -1.16 -28.34
C ARG A 161 -3.19 -0.07 -29.17
N MET A 162 -2.90 1.19 -28.91
CA MET A 162 -3.41 2.32 -29.70
C MET A 162 -2.97 2.24 -31.15
N LYS A 163 -1.69 1.96 -31.41
CA LYS A 163 -1.18 1.79 -32.78
C LYS A 163 -1.87 0.64 -33.53
N ARG A 164 -2.18 -0.46 -32.84
CA ARG A 164 -2.94 -1.59 -33.44
C ARG A 164 -4.35 -1.14 -33.85
N VAL A 165 -5.04 -0.41 -32.98
CA VAL A 165 -6.38 0.13 -33.26
C VAL A 165 -6.36 1.07 -34.46
N GLU A 166 -5.39 1.99 -34.52
CA GLU A 166 -5.25 2.91 -35.67
C GLU A 166 -4.99 2.16 -36.99
N THR A 167 -4.16 1.12 -36.95
CA THR A 167 -3.88 0.30 -38.14
C THR A 167 -5.14 -0.43 -38.62
N ILE A 168 -5.90 -1.02 -37.69
CA ILE A 168 -7.18 -1.67 -38.01
C ILE A 168 -8.13 -0.64 -38.63
N LYS A 169 -8.26 0.54 -38.03
CA LYS A 169 -9.10 1.64 -38.53
C LYS A 169 -8.74 2.03 -39.97
N ALA A 170 -7.45 2.14 -40.29
CA ALA A 170 -7.00 2.46 -41.65
C ALA A 170 -7.38 1.37 -42.68
N ILE A 171 -7.16 0.08 -42.36
CA ILE A 171 -7.52 -1.04 -43.25
C ILE A 171 -9.04 -1.07 -43.50
N ILE A 172 -9.83 -0.78 -42.47
CA ILE A 172 -11.29 -0.72 -42.57
C ILE A 172 -11.72 0.45 -43.44
N GLN A 173 -11.13 1.63 -43.26
CA GLN A 173 -11.48 2.81 -44.04
C GLN A 173 -11.23 2.63 -45.53
N GLU A 174 -10.17 1.89 -45.88
CA GLU A 174 -9.85 1.55 -47.27
C GLU A 174 -10.88 0.58 -47.90
N LYS A 175 -11.47 -0.34 -47.13
CA LYS A 175 -12.22 -1.49 -47.69
C LYS A 175 -13.71 -1.53 -47.37
N CYS A 176 -14.11 -0.94 -46.25
CA CYS A 176 -15.46 -0.96 -45.70
C CYS A 176 -15.89 0.46 -45.32
N GLY A 177 -15.80 1.40 -46.27
CA GLY A 177 -16.11 2.82 -46.06
C GLY A 177 -17.50 3.10 -45.43
N PHE A 178 -18.45 2.18 -45.56
CA PHE A 178 -19.79 2.30 -44.98
C PHE A 178 -19.94 1.79 -43.53
N LEU A 179 -18.90 1.15 -42.96
CA LEU A 179 -18.90 0.58 -41.59
C LEU A 179 -17.79 1.14 -40.70
N CYS A 180 -17.07 2.19 -41.13
CA CYS A 180 -15.89 2.69 -40.41
C CYS A 180 -16.17 3.05 -38.95
N ASP A 181 -17.28 3.73 -38.68
CA ASP A 181 -17.65 4.14 -37.33
C ASP A 181 -18.12 2.96 -36.47
N GLU A 182 -18.86 2.02 -37.08
CA GLU A 182 -19.32 0.80 -36.40
C GLU A 182 -18.16 -0.13 -36.05
N ILE A 183 -17.17 -0.28 -36.94
CA ILE A 183 -16.02 -1.15 -36.67
C ILE A 183 -15.04 -0.50 -35.70
N ALA A 184 -14.88 0.83 -35.74
CA ALA A 184 -14.10 1.56 -34.74
C ALA A 184 -14.71 1.38 -33.34
N ALA A 185 -16.05 1.44 -33.22
CA ALA A 185 -16.75 1.12 -31.99
C ALA A 185 -16.66 -0.38 -31.64
N ALA A 186 -16.66 -1.28 -32.62
CA ALA A 186 -16.57 -2.73 -32.43
C ALA A 186 -15.21 -3.25 -31.93
N CYS A 187 -14.17 -2.42 -31.93
CA CYS A 187 -12.85 -2.79 -31.41
C CYS A 187 -12.80 -2.86 -29.88
N ASP A 188 -13.78 -2.25 -29.20
CA ASP A 188 -13.90 -2.24 -27.74
C ASP A 188 -15.37 -2.37 -27.34
N ARG A 189 -15.68 -3.28 -26.42
CA ARG A 189 -17.08 -3.57 -26.06
C ARG A 189 -17.77 -2.37 -25.42
N ASP A 190 -17.06 -1.58 -24.60
CA ASP A 190 -17.63 -0.40 -23.95
C ASP A 190 -17.87 0.72 -24.97
N ALA A 191 -16.94 0.89 -25.93
CA ALA A 191 -17.15 1.79 -27.06
C ALA A 191 -18.36 1.37 -27.92
N ALA A 192 -18.57 0.08 -28.14
CA ALA A 192 -19.75 -0.43 -28.84
C ALA A 192 -21.05 -0.11 -28.10
N VAL A 193 -21.10 -0.30 -26.77
CA VAL A 193 -22.25 0.05 -25.94
C VAL A 193 -22.54 1.56 -26.00
N GLN A 194 -21.51 2.39 -25.82
CA GLN A 194 -21.64 3.85 -25.89
C GLN A 194 -22.15 4.30 -27.26
N TYR A 195 -21.64 3.71 -28.34
CA TYR A 195 -22.10 3.99 -29.70
C TYR A 195 -23.57 3.65 -29.88
N VAL A 196 -24.02 2.47 -29.42
CA VAL A 196 -25.45 2.08 -29.50
C VAL A 196 -26.34 3.08 -28.78
N HIS A 197 -26.00 3.48 -27.56
CA HIS A 197 -26.80 4.44 -26.79
C HIS A 197 -26.82 5.84 -27.43
N ALA A 198 -25.69 6.30 -27.97
CA ALA A 198 -25.62 7.56 -28.70
C ALA A 198 -26.54 7.58 -29.93
N GLN A 199 -26.57 6.48 -30.69
CA GLN A 199 -27.43 6.36 -31.89
C GLN A 199 -28.92 6.25 -31.55
N LEU A 200 -29.28 5.71 -30.39
CA LEU A 200 -30.68 5.61 -29.94
C LEU A 200 -31.20 6.90 -29.29
N GLY A 201 -30.38 7.97 -29.20
CA GLY A 201 -30.77 9.26 -28.63
C GLY A 201 -30.97 9.23 -27.11
N GLY A 202 -30.36 8.27 -26.42
CA GLY A 202 -30.39 8.24 -24.95
C GLY A 202 -29.51 9.36 -24.38
N PRO A 203 -29.93 10.05 -23.28
CA PRO A 203 -29.01 10.89 -22.54
C PRO A 203 -27.84 10.01 -22.06
N PRO A 204 -26.58 10.49 -22.13
CA PRO A 204 -25.45 9.75 -21.59
C PRO A 204 -25.59 9.79 -20.06
N GLY A 205 -26.25 8.79 -19.45
CA GLY A 205 -26.49 8.83 -18.01
C GLY A 205 -27.26 7.65 -17.45
N GLY A 206 -26.50 6.68 -16.91
CA GLY A 206 -27.01 5.59 -16.09
C GLY A 206 -25.94 4.67 -15.50
N ALA A 207 -24.66 5.06 -15.53
CA ALA A 207 -23.59 4.43 -14.76
C ALA A 207 -22.54 5.50 -14.47
N ASN A 208 -22.42 5.87 -13.18
CA ASN A 208 -21.39 6.70 -12.57
C ASN A 208 -20.41 7.44 -13.51
N THR A 209 -20.84 8.57 -14.06
CA THR A 209 -19.93 9.58 -14.64
C THR A 209 -19.58 10.62 -13.57
N ALA A 210 -18.70 10.23 -12.65
CA ALA A 210 -17.88 11.17 -11.91
C ALA A 210 -16.43 10.94 -12.32
N ASN A 211 -16.07 11.44 -13.52
CA ASN A 211 -14.71 11.81 -13.95
C ASN A 211 -14.76 12.24 -15.41
N GLY A 212 -15.26 13.46 -15.65
CA GLY A 212 -15.42 14.01 -16.98
C GLY A 212 -15.59 15.52 -16.96
N ALA A 213 -14.75 16.23 -16.21
CA ALA A 213 -14.62 17.68 -16.30
C ALA A 213 -13.19 18.09 -15.89
N ASN A 214 -12.26 18.07 -16.84
CA ASN A 214 -11.07 18.92 -16.81
C ASN A 214 -10.62 19.16 -18.25
N GLY A 215 -11.36 20.03 -18.92
CA GLY A 215 -11.13 20.42 -20.30
C GLY A 215 -11.77 21.76 -20.61
N ALA A 216 -11.56 22.75 -19.74
CA ALA A 216 -11.73 24.18 -20.05
C ALA A 216 -11.21 25.02 -18.87
N ASN A 217 -9.99 25.51 -18.97
CA ASN A 217 -9.63 26.82 -18.46
C ASN A 217 -8.33 27.29 -19.10
N THR A 218 -8.48 28.00 -20.20
CA THR A 218 -7.50 28.96 -20.69
C THR A 218 -8.01 30.37 -20.38
N ALA A 219 -7.08 31.20 -19.91
CA ALA A 219 -7.14 32.65 -19.74
C ALA A 219 -7.88 33.20 -18.51
N ASN A 220 -7.12 33.48 -17.46
CA ASN A 220 -7.03 34.87 -17.03
C ASN A 220 -5.66 35.16 -16.39
N ASP A 221 -4.95 36.12 -16.99
CA ASP A 221 -3.73 36.71 -16.47
C ASP A 221 -4.01 37.69 -15.31
N ALA A 222 -2.95 37.92 -14.54
CA ALA A 222 -2.75 38.94 -13.49
C ALA A 222 -3.28 38.59 -12.07
N ASN A 223 -2.38 38.33 -11.11
CA ASN A 223 -1.62 39.39 -10.44
C ASN A 223 -0.55 38.81 -9.50
N ASP A 224 0.50 39.59 -9.27
CA ASP A 224 1.77 39.25 -8.61
C ASP A 224 1.74 39.01 -7.08
N ALA A 225 2.77 38.28 -6.66
CA ALA A 225 3.64 38.49 -5.47
C ALA A 225 3.37 37.76 -4.13
N ASN A 226 4.50 37.18 -3.65
CA ASN A 226 4.90 36.80 -2.28
C ASN A 226 4.21 35.57 -1.64
N ALA A 227 4.90 34.64 -0.99
CA ALA A 227 6.27 34.61 -0.50
C ALA A 227 6.80 33.16 -0.45
N ALA A 228 8.11 33.04 -0.53
CA ALA A 228 8.86 31.83 -0.30
C ALA A 228 8.61 31.24 1.08
N ASN A 229 8.64 29.90 1.13
CA ASN A 229 9.11 29.01 2.22
C ASN A 229 8.09 27.92 2.56
N ASP A 230 8.06 26.81 1.80
CA ASP A 230 7.49 25.51 2.21
C ASP A 230 7.88 24.37 1.24
N ALA A 231 9.15 24.31 0.83
CA ALA A 231 9.61 23.41 -0.23
C ALA A 231 9.90 21.95 0.21
N THR A 232 9.64 21.56 1.47
CA THR A 232 9.99 20.21 1.95
C THR A 232 8.79 19.29 2.18
N THR A 233 7.56 19.81 2.18
CA THR A 233 6.34 19.03 2.45
C THR A 233 5.57 18.67 1.17
N ALA A 234 5.88 19.32 0.05
CA ALA A 234 5.17 19.09 -1.23
C ALA A 234 5.51 17.74 -1.88
N ASN A 235 6.73 17.20 -1.73
CA ASN A 235 7.12 15.95 -2.39
C ASN A 235 6.46 14.69 -1.81
N LEU A 236 6.04 14.70 -0.53
CA LEU A 236 5.27 13.61 0.06
C LEU A 236 3.81 13.60 -0.43
N ALA A 237 3.22 14.77 -0.64
CA ALA A 237 1.84 14.90 -1.13
C ALA A 237 1.69 14.50 -2.60
N THR A 238 2.66 14.81 -3.46
CA THR A 238 2.62 14.42 -4.88
C THR A 238 2.75 12.90 -5.06
N THR A 239 3.57 12.24 -4.24
CA THR A 239 3.76 10.78 -4.29
C THR A 239 2.53 10.03 -3.75
N ALA A 240 1.87 10.57 -2.72
CA ALA A 240 0.60 10.05 -2.21
C ALA A 240 -0.54 10.21 -3.23
N ASN A 241 -0.60 11.33 -3.96
CA ASN A 241 -1.60 11.52 -5.02
C ASN A 241 -1.37 10.60 -6.22
N LEU A 242 -0.12 10.35 -6.64
CA LEU A 242 0.18 9.37 -7.68
C LEU A 242 -0.19 7.94 -7.27
N ALA A 243 0.05 7.56 -6.01
CA ALA A 243 -0.34 6.25 -5.47
C ALA A 243 -1.88 6.09 -5.38
N THR A 244 -2.59 7.14 -4.98
CA THR A 244 -4.06 7.12 -4.88
C THR A 244 -4.70 7.07 -6.28
N THR A 245 -4.16 7.81 -7.25
CA THR A 245 -4.64 7.79 -8.64
C THR A 245 -4.35 6.44 -9.32
N ALA A 246 -3.20 5.82 -9.05
CA ALA A 246 -2.86 4.49 -9.56
C ALA A 246 -3.74 3.39 -8.94
N ASN A 247 -4.05 3.48 -7.63
CA ASN A 247 -5.00 2.57 -6.99
C ASN A 247 -6.41 2.75 -7.56
N LEU A 248 -6.89 3.99 -7.76
CA LEU A 248 -8.17 4.25 -8.42
C LEU A 248 -8.23 3.68 -9.84
N ALA A 249 -7.15 3.78 -10.63
CA ALA A 249 -7.10 3.19 -11.97
C ALA A 249 -7.07 1.65 -11.94
N THR A 250 -6.40 1.04 -10.95
CA THR A 250 -6.32 -0.42 -10.81
C THR A 250 -7.64 -1.00 -10.28
N THR A 251 -8.27 -0.34 -9.32
CA THR A 251 -9.60 -0.69 -8.80
C THR A 251 -10.69 -0.44 -9.83
N ALA A 252 -10.58 0.60 -10.66
CA ALA A 252 -11.47 0.82 -11.78
C ALA A 252 -11.33 -0.31 -12.83
N ASN A 253 -10.10 -0.68 -13.22
CA ASN A 253 -9.90 -1.79 -14.15
C ASN A 253 -10.43 -3.13 -13.61
N LEU A 254 -10.21 -3.44 -12.32
CA LEU A 254 -10.76 -4.63 -11.67
C LEU A 254 -12.31 -4.60 -11.62
N ALA A 255 -12.90 -3.44 -11.32
CA ALA A 255 -14.35 -3.24 -11.29
C ALA A 255 -14.99 -3.30 -12.68
N THR A 256 -14.29 -2.87 -13.74
CA THR A 256 -14.74 -3.01 -15.13
C THR A 256 -14.76 -4.48 -15.53
N THR A 257 -13.70 -5.26 -15.23
CA THR A 257 -13.72 -6.74 -15.44
C THR A 257 -14.81 -7.45 -14.64
N ALA A 258 -15.11 -7.02 -13.40
CA ALA A 258 -16.13 -7.63 -12.55
C ALA A 258 -17.57 -7.29 -12.98
N ASN A 259 -17.84 -6.08 -13.48
CA ASN A 259 -19.15 -5.72 -14.04
C ASN A 259 -19.39 -6.32 -15.43
N LEU A 260 -18.32 -6.62 -16.18
CA LEU A 260 -18.37 -7.26 -17.50
C LEU A 260 -18.64 -8.77 -17.47
N ALA A 261 -18.43 -9.41 -16.31
CA ALA A 261 -18.73 -10.83 -16.09
C ALA A 261 -20.20 -11.08 -15.68
N ASN A 262 -21.02 -10.04 -15.52
CA ASN A 262 -22.42 -10.21 -15.17
C ASN A 262 -23.28 -10.41 -16.43
N PRO A 263 -23.74 -11.64 -16.74
CA PRO A 263 -24.49 -11.94 -17.97
C PRO A 263 -25.78 -11.11 -18.11
N GLY A 264 -26.34 -10.61 -17.00
CA GLY A 264 -27.55 -9.77 -16.99
C GLY A 264 -27.39 -8.41 -17.70
N ASN A 265 -26.23 -7.73 -17.54
CA ASN A 265 -26.01 -6.44 -18.19
C ASN A 265 -25.74 -6.62 -19.69
N GLY A 266 -25.04 -7.69 -20.08
CA GLY A 266 -24.75 -8.00 -21.49
C GLY A 266 -26.00 -8.23 -22.32
N ALA A 267 -27.01 -8.91 -21.76
CA ALA A 267 -28.27 -9.18 -22.45
C ALA A 267 -29.10 -7.90 -22.70
N VAL A 268 -29.10 -6.94 -21.77
CA VAL A 268 -29.78 -5.66 -21.93
C VAL A 268 -29.16 -4.84 -23.07
N HIS A 269 -27.84 -4.72 -23.10
CA HIS A 269 -27.14 -4.02 -24.19
C HIS A 269 -27.35 -4.71 -25.55
N LEU A 270 -27.41 -6.04 -25.58
CA LEU A 270 -27.72 -6.79 -26.79
C LEU A 270 -29.15 -6.48 -27.29
N VAL A 271 -30.11 -6.37 -26.37
CA VAL A 271 -31.49 -5.96 -26.68
C VAL A 271 -31.48 -4.53 -27.25
N ASP A 272 -30.80 -3.57 -26.61
CA ASP A 272 -30.64 -2.17 -27.09
C ASP A 272 -30.06 -2.15 -28.53
N CYS A 273 -28.99 -2.91 -28.77
CA CYS A 273 -28.36 -3.01 -30.08
C CYS A 273 -29.30 -3.62 -31.12
N LEU A 274 -30.11 -4.63 -30.76
CA LEU A 274 -31.06 -5.24 -31.68
C LEU A 274 -32.15 -4.26 -32.12
N TYR A 275 -32.60 -3.39 -31.22
CA TYR A 275 -33.52 -2.30 -31.56
C TYR A 275 -32.88 -1.27 -32.49
N LEU A 276 -31.59 -0.97 -32.29
CA LEU A 276 -30.83 -0.13 -33.22
C LEU A 276 -30.78 -0.74 -34.62
N VAL A 277 -30.44 -2.03 -34.73
CA VAL A 277 -30.40 -2.74 -36.03
C VAL A 277 -31.78 -2.71 -36.69
N TYR A 278 -32.87 -2.91 -35.93
CA TYR A 278 -34.23 -2.77 -36.46
C TYR A 278 -34.50 -1.35 -37.00
N LYS A 279 -34.12 -0.30 -36.25
CA LYS A 279 -34.36 1.10 -36.61
C LYS A 279 -33.60 1.57 -37.84
N GLN A 280 -32.41 1.05 -38.06
CA GLN A 280 -31.48 1.52 -39.08
C GLN A 280 -31.59 0.76 -40.41
N ASN A 281 -32.43 -0.26 -40.49
CA ASN A 281 -32.53 -1.13 -41.66
C ASN A 281 -33.98 -1.33 -42.09
N GLU A 282 -34.19 -1.58 -43.38
CA GLU A 282 -35.51 -1.98 -43.88
C GLU A 282 -35.95 -3.31 -43.25
N PHE A 283 -37.26 -3.45 -43.01
CA PHE A 283 -37.82 -4.55 -42.23
C PHE A 283 -37.51 -5.94 -42.78
N LYS A 284 -37.64 -6.13 -44.10
CA LYS A 284 -37.40 -7.43 -44.74
C LYS A 284 -35.90 -7.81 -44.70
N PRO A 285 -34.96 -6.95 -45.15
CA PRO A 285 -33.53 -7.20 -44.97
C PRO A 285 -33.11 -7.41 -43.51
N PHE A 286 -33.74 -6.70 -42.56
CA PHE A 286 -33.53 -6.90 -41.13
C PHE A 286 -33.92 -8.31 -40.69
N LYS A 287 -35.13 -8.78 -41.03
CA LYS A 287 -35.60 -10.13 -40.69
C LYS A 287 -34.69 -11.21 -41.25
N GLU A 288 -34.27 -11.05 -42.51
CA GLU A 288 -33.33 -11.97 -43.16
C GLU A 288 -31.98 -12.01 -42.43
N ALA A 289 -31.41 -10.84 -42.08
CA ALA A 289 -30.16 -10.77 -41.33
C ALA A 289 -30.29 -11.41 -39.93
N LEU A 290 -31.37 -11.10 -39.20
CA LEU A 290 -31.64 -11.67 -37.88
C LEU A 290 -31.77 -13.21 -37.94
N GLN A 291 -32.47 -13.74 -38.95
CA GLN A 291 -32.61 -15.18 -39.14
C GLN A 291 -31.25 -15.85 -39.40
N ASN A 292 -30.43 -15.27 -40.28
CA ASN A 292 -29.08 -15.77 -40.56
C ASN A 292 -28.20 -15.77 -39.29
N ILE A 293 -28.28 -14.73 -38.45
CA ILE A 293 -27.54 -14.66 -37.18
C ILE A 293 -28.02 -15.75 -36.20
N ILE A 294 -29.34 -15.94 -36.07
CA ILE A 294 -29.92 -16.98 -35.19
C ILE A 294 -29.49 -18.37 -35.64
N GLU A 295 -29.54 -18.66 -36.94
CA GLU A 295 -29.08 -19.95 -37.49
C GLU A 295 -27.60 -20.17 -37.19
N TYR A 296 -26.77 -19.16 -37.46
CA TYR A 296 -25.34 -19.20 -37.17
C TYR A 296 -25.06 -19.51 -35.69
N LEU A 297 -25.66 -18.76 -34.77
CA LEU A 297 -25.46 -18.95 -33.33
C LEU A 297 -26.04 -20.28 -32.84
N THR A 298 -27.16 -20.74 -33.42
CA THR A 298 -27.71 -22.06 -33.10
C THR A 298 -26.73 -23.17 -33.46
N HIS A 299 -26.06 -23.06 -34.61
CA HIS A 299 -25.03 -24.00 -35.01
C HIS A 299 -23.78 -23.92 -34.11
N LEU A 300 -23.37 -22.72 -33.72
CA LEU A 300 -22.27 -22.50 -32.80
C LEU A 300 -22.54 -23.12 -31.42
N VAL A 301 -23.68 -22.82 -30.79
CA VAL A 301 -24.02 -23.32 -29.45
C VAL A 301 -24.12 -24.86 -29.44
N LYS A 302 -24.65 -25.46 -30.51
CA LYS A 302 -24.71 -26.93 -30.65
C LYS A 302 -23.35 -27.58 -30.88
N ASN A 303 -22.37 -26.84 -31.39
CA ASN A 303 -21.05 -27.34 -31.78
C ASN A 303 -19.96 -26.42 -31.23
N VAL A 304 -20.00 -26.15 -29.92
CA VAL A 304 -19.14 -25.14 -29.30
C VAL A 304 -17.64 -25.47 -29.45
N ASP A 305 -17.27 -26.74 -29.58
CA ASP A 305 -15.88 -27.16 -29.81
C ASP A 305 -15.37 -26.88 -31.23
N ASN A 306 -16.24 -26.46 -32.15
CA ASN A 306 -15.89 -26.23 -33.55
C ASN A 306 -15.25 -24.84 -33.76
N GLU A 307 -13.93 -24.83 -33.90
CA GLU A 307 -13.12 -23.64 -34.18
C GLU A 307 -13.55 -22.86 -35.43
N GLN A 308 -14.09 -23.56 -36.45
CA GLN A 308 -14.55 -22.89 -37.67
C GLN A 308 -15.74 -21.97 -37.40
N MET A 309 -16.57 -22.31 -36.40
CA MET A 309 -17.73 -21.50 -36.00
C MET A 309 -17.34 -20.37 -35.03
N LYS A 310 -16.15 -20.41 -34.44
CA LYS A 310 -15.63 -19.31 -33.60
C LYS A 310 -14.95 -18.22 -34.41
N LEU A 311 -14.55 -18.51 -35.65
CA LEU A 311 -13.78 -17.62 -36.51
C LEU A 311 -14.59 -17.16 -37.73
N ILE A 312 -14.93 -15.88 -37.76
CA ILE A 312 -15.64 -15.25 -38.88
C ILE A 312 -14.67 -14.37 -39.67
N ASN A 313 -14.57 -14.56 -40.98
CA ASN A 313 -13.85 -13.65 -41.86
C ASN A 313 -14.78 -12.51 -42.29
N LEU A 314 -14.49 -11.27 -41.88
CA LEU A 314 -15.29 -10.09 -42.25
C LEU A 314 -15.20 -9.75 -43.74
N MET A 315 -14.21 -10.29 -44.45
CA MET A 315 -14.06 -10.15 -45.91
C MET A 315 -14.83 -11.22 -46.70
N ASN A 316 -15.53 -12.14 -46.04
CA ASN A 316 -16.33 -13.14 -46.73
C ASN A 316 -17.57 -12.50 -47.39
N GLU A 317 -17.67 -12.58 -48.72
CA GLU A 317 -18.74 -11.93 -49.49
C GLU A 317 -20.15 -12.37 -49.07
N GLN A 318 -20.34 -13.65 -48.77
CA GLN A 318 -21.64 -14.18 -48.34
C GLN A 318 -22.03 -13.63 -46.97
N PHE A 319 -21.08 -13.56 -46.03
CA PHE A 319 -21.28 -12.96 -44.71
C PHE A 319 -21.56 -11.46 -44.82
N GLN A 320 -20.83 -10.75 -45.68
CA GLN A 320 -21.07 -9.33 -45.94
C GLN A 320 -22.47 -9.08 -46.50
N LYS A 321 -22.85 -9.82 -47.56
CA LYS A 321 -24.15 -9.68 -48.21
C LYS A 321 -25.30 -10.02 -47.26
N ASN A 322 -25.19 -11.11 -46.53
CA ASN A 322 -26.31 -11.60 -45.72
C ASN A 322 -26.46 -10.86 -44.40
N ILE A 323 -25.34 -10.53 -43.75
CA ILE A 323 -25.30 -10.00 -42.38
C ILE A 323 -24.74 -8.58 -42.37
N LEU A 324 -23.46 -8.36 -42.68
CA LEU A 324 -22.78 -7.07 -42.42
C LEU A 324 -23.27 -5.90 -43.27
N SER A 325 -23.98 -6.14 -44.36
CA SER A 325 -24.61 -5.07 -45.15
C SER A 325 -25.70 -4.33 -44.39
N LYS A 326 -26.14 -4.85 -43.22
CA LYS A 326 -27.15 -4.23 -42.37
C LYS A 326 -26.45 -3.53 -41.21
N LYS A 327 -26.75 -2.24 -41.04
CA LYS A 327 -26.15 -1.38 -40.03
C LYS A 327 -26.38 -1.91 -38.63
N GLY A 328 -25.34 -1.87 -37.79
CA GLY A 328 -25.35 -2.33 -36.41
C GLY A 328 -25.26 -3.85 -36.21
N THR A 329 -25.30 -4.66 -37.26
CA THR A 329 -25.19 -6.13 -37.12
C THR A 329 -23.82 -6.57 -36.62
N LEU A 330 -22.75 -5.84 -36.95
CA LEU A 330 -21.42 -6.11 -36.42
C LEU A 330 -21.36 -5.95 -34.89
N LEU A 331 -22.01 -4.90 -34.37
CA LEU A 331 -22.07 -4.60 -32.94
C LEU A 331 -22.79 -5.72 -32.18
N LEU A 332 -23.79 -6.37 -32.80
CA LEU A 332 -24.42 -7.56 -32.21
C LEU A 332 -23.40 -8.66 -31.93
N PHE A 333 -22.51 -8.97 -32.89
CA PHE A 333 -21.47 -9.99 -32.68
C PHE A 333 -20.51 -9.61 -31.55
N VAL A 334 -20.12 -8.34 -31.46
CA VAL A 334 -19.28 -7.86 -30.35
C VAL A 334 -19.97 -8.02 -29.00
N LEU A 335 -21.26 -7.68 -28.92
CA LEU A 335 -22.03 -7.81 -27.69
C LEU A 335 -22.31 -9.28 -27.30
N ILE A 336 -22.35 -10.18 -28.29
CA ILE A 336 -22.39 -11.64 -28.09
C ILE A 336 -21.05 -12.16 -27.52
N GLY A 337 -19.95 -11.46 -27.75
CA GLY A 337 -18.62 -11.80 -27.22
C GLY A 337 -17.52 -11.95 -28.26
N TYR A 338 -17.80 -11.71 -29.55
CA TYR A 338 -16.77 -11.73 -30.57
C TYR A 338 -15.83 -10.54 -30.45
N VAL A 339 -14.55 -10.78 -30.74
CA VAL A 339 -13.51 -9.75 -30.75
C VAL A 339 -12.96 -9.60 -32.16
N VAL A 340 -12.84 -8.36 -32.64
CA VAL A 340 -12.21 -8.07 -33.93
C VAL A 340 -10.69 -8.27 -33.82
N LYS A 341 -10.11 -9.06 -34.72
CA LYS A 341 -8.71 -9.48 -34.71
C LYS A 341 -8.06 -9.31 -36.08
N ARG A 342 -6.76 -9.03 -36.07
CA ARG A 342 -5.93 -9.10 -37.29
C ARG A 342 -5.56 -10.54 -37.61
N PRO A 343 -5.17 -10.85 -38.85
CA PRO A 343 -4.77 -12.19 -39.25
C PRO A 343 -3.66 -12.80 -38.38
N GLY A 344 -2.70 -11.97 -37.95
CA GLY A 344 -1.62 -12.40 -37.05
C GLY A 344 -2.09 -12.79 -35.65
N ASP A 345 -3.14 -12.15 -35.13
CA ASP A 345 -3.66 -12.41 -33.78
C ASP A 345 -4.43 -13.76 -33.73
N VAL A 346 -4.99 -14.20 -34.87
CA VAL A 346 -5.70 -15.50 -35.02
C VAL A 346 -4.89 -16.55 -35.79
N LEU A 347 -3.57 -16.34 -35.93
CA LEU A 347 -2.69 -17.22 -36.71
C LEU A 347 -2.75 -18.68 -36.24
N HIS A 348 -2.85 -18.89 -34.92
CA HIS A 348 -2.95 -20.21 -34.32
C HIS A 348 -4.23 -20.96 -34.75
N VAL A 349 -5.37 -20.25 -34.80
CA VAL A 349 -6.66 -20.79 -35.26
C VAL A 349 -6.62 -21.07 -36.77
N LEU A 350 -6.08 -20.14 -37.56
CA LEU A 350 -5.96 -20.30 -39.02
C LEU A 350 -5.12 -21.52 -39.39
N LYS A 351 -4.02 -21.76 -38.67
CA LYS A 351 -3.19 -22.96 -38.82
C LYS A 351 -3.97 -24.23 -38.47
N LYS A 352 -4.71 -24.23 -37.36
CA LYS A 352 -5.55 -25.37 -36.94
C LYS A 352 -6.63 -25.70 -37.97
N LEU A 353 -7.16 -24.69 -38.65
CA LEU A 353 -8.15 -24.84 -39.72
C LEU A 353 -7.56 -25.07 -41.12
N ASN A 354 -6.23 -25.17 -41.23
CA ASN A 354 -5.50 -25.31 -42.51
C ASN A 354 -5.86 -24.21 -43.54
N ARG A 355 -5.97 -22.96 -43.09
CA ARG A 355 -6.25 -21.78 -43.94
C ARG A 355 -4.99 -20.93 -44.12
N SER A 356 -4.78 -20.42 -45.32
CA SER A 356 -3.71 -19.46 -45.59
C SER A 356 -3.99 -18.13 -44.88
N VAL A 357 -2.94 -17.50 -44.37
CA VAL A 357 -3.01 -16.17 -43.79
C VAL A 357 -3.04 -15.16 -44.91
N ASP A 358 -4.09 -14.36 -44.95
CA ASP A 358 -4.15 -13.19 -45.82
C ASP A 358 -4.14 -11.94 -44.93
N GLU A 359 -3.05 -11.17 -44.99
CA GLU A 359 -2.86 -9.94 -44.21
C GLU A 359 -3.93 -8.88 -44.50
N LYS A 360 -4.64 -9.02 -45.62
CA LYS A 360 -5.72 -8.14 -46.04
C LYS A 360 -7.06 -8.43 -45.35
N ASN A 361 -7.20 -9.59 -44.69
CA ASN A 361 -8.44 -9.98 -44.03
C ASN A 361 -8.55 -9.40 -42.62
N ILE A 362 -9.78 -9.25 -42.16
CA ILE A 362 -10.10 -8.93 -40.77
C ILE A 362 -11.00 -10.06 -40.26
N TYR A 363 -10.73 -10.54 -39.06
CA TYR A 363 -11.47 -11.63 -38.46
C TYR A 363 -12.25 -11.15 -37.24
N MET A 364 -13.37 -11.78 -36.95
CA MET A 364 -13.91 -11.83 -35.61
C MET A 364 -13.64 -13.21 -35.04
N TYR A 365 -13.12 -13.24 -33.81
CA TYR A 365 -12.87 -14.47 -33.09
C TYR A 365 -13.58 -14.44 -31.75
N LEU A 366 -14.24 -15.55 -31.44
CA LEU A 366 -14.84 -15.78 -30.14
C LEU A 366 -13.82 -16.50 -29.26
N GLU A 367 -13.20 -15.76 -28.34
CA GLU A 367 -12.19 -16.30 -27.43
C GLU A 367 -12.88 -17.17 -26.36
N GLU A 368 -12.50 -18.43 -26.33
CA GLU A 368 -12.97 -19.40 -25.34
C GLU A 368 -12.02 -19.41 -24.13
N PRO A 369 -12.55 -19.28 -22.89
CA PRO A 369 -11.77 -19.48 -21.68
C PRO A 369 -11.23 -20.92 -21.58
N ASP A 370 -10.04 -21.10 -21.02
CA ASP A 370 -9.51 -22.44 -20.79
C ASP A 370 -10.35 -23.18 -19.73
N ILE A 371 -11.15 -24.14 -20.17
CA ILE A 371 -12.06 -24.92 -19.33
C ILE A 371 -11.34 -25.67 -18.20
N ALA A 372 -10.08 -26.05 -18.40
CA ALA A 372 -9.29 -26.76 -17.39
C ALA A 372 -8.75 -25.80 -16.31
N ALA A 373 -8.48 -24.54 -16.69
CA ALA A 373 -7.97 -23.52 -15.78
C ALA A 373 -9.08 -22.75 -15.06
N ASP A 374 -10.22 -22.50 -15.73
CA ASP A 374 -11.34 -21.71 -15.22
C ASP A 374 -12.69 -22.21 -15.78
N TYR A 375 -13.23 -23.25 -15.14
CA TYR A 375 -14.53 -23.83 -15.51
C TYR A 375 -15.69 -22.84 -15.32
N GLU A 376 -15.69 -22.05 -14.25
CA GLU A 376 -16.76 -21.08 -13.99
C GLU A 376 -16.73 -19.96 -15.05
N GLY A 377 -15.54 -19.47 -15.41
CA GLY A 377 -15.37 -18.52 -16.51
C GLY A 377 -15.86 -19.08 -17.86
N TRP A 378 -15.50 -20.33 -18.18
CA TRP A 378 -16.01 -21.02 -19.38
C TRP A 378 -17.53 -21.17 -19.36
N LYS A 379 -18.10 -21.57 -18.22
CA LYS A 379 -19.55 -21.74 -18.06
C LYS A 379 -20.29 -20.42 -18.18
N CYS A 380 -19.81 -19.35 -17.55
CA CYS A 380 -20.39 -18.01 -17.69
C CYS A 380 -20.32 -17.51 -19.14
N TRP A 381 -19.22 -17.77 -19.84
CA TRP A 381 -19.09 -17.47 -21.27
C TRP A 381 -20.12 -18.23 -22.11
N TYR A 382 -20.29 -19.53 -21.87
CA TYR A 382 -21.24 -20.36 -22.59
C TYR A 382 -22.71 -19.98 -22.29
N ASP A 383 -23.04 -19.73 -21.03
CA ASP A 383 -24.35 -19.22 -20.60
C ASP A 383 -24.64 -17.85 -21.24
N GLY A 384 -23.60 -17.01 -21.43
CA GLY A 384 -23.69 -15.76 -22.18
C GLY A 384 -24.09 -15.95 -23.64
N LEU A 385 -23.49 -16.92 -24.33
CA LEU A 385 -23.87 -17.28 -25.72
C LEU A 385 -25.30 -17.79 -25.81
N GLN A 386 -25.71 -18.66 -24.87
CA GLN A 386 -27.09 -19.16 -24.82
C GLN A 386 -28.08 -18.03 -24.56
N THR A 387 -27.78 -17.15 -23.61
CA THR A 387 -28.61 -15.98 -23.30
C THR A 387 -28.75 -15.07 -24.52
N ALA A 388 -27.65 -14.84 -25.25
CA ALA A 388 -27.69 -14.04 -26.47
C ALA A 388 -28.57 -14.68 -27.56
N LEU A 389 -28.46 -16.01 -27.76
CA LEU A 389 -29.31 -16.75 -28.68
C LEU A 389 -30.80 -16.67 -28.27
N ASP A 390 -31.09 -16.79 -26.96
CA ASP A 390 -32.43 -16.69 -26.41
C ASP A 390 -33.06 -15.30 -26.60
N VAL A 391 -32.26 -14.24 -26.45
CA VAL A 391 -32.68 -12.86 -26.76
C VAL A 391 -33.07 -12.75 -28.23
N LEU A 392 -32.21 -13.18 -29.14
CA LEU A 392 -32.44 -13.09 -30.59
C LEU A 392 -33.66 -13.92 -31.01
N CYS A 393 -33.79 -15.15 -30.50
CA CYS A 393 -34.94 -16.01 -30.77
C CYS A 393 -36.24 -15.42 -30.22
N SER A 394 -36.21 -14.86 -29.00
CA SER A 394 -37.38 -14.22 -28.40
C SER A 394 -37.83 -13.01 -29.23
N PHE A 395 -36.91 -12.17 -29.68
CA PHE A 395 -37.22 -11.02 -30.53
C PHE A 395 -37.72 -11.45 -31.91
N SER A 396 -37.07 -12.43 -32.54
CA SER A 396 -37.50 -12.98 -33.84
C SER A 396 -38.94 -13.50 -33.79
N ARG A 397 -39.32 -14.21 -32.71
CA ARG A 397 -40.73 -14.64 -32.49
C ARG A 397 -41.69 -13.46 -32.35
N CYS A 398 -41.28 -12.34 -31.76
CA CYS A 398 -42.12 -11.14 -31.68
C CYS A 398 -42.32 -10.52 -33.06
N VAL A 399 -41.25 -10.40 -33.84
CA VAL A 399 -41.28 -9.74 -35.15
C VAL A 399 -41.91 -10.60 -36.25
N ASN A 400 -41.78 -11.93 -36.18
CA ASN A 400 -42.33 -12.84 -37.18
C ASN A 400 -43.87 -12.95 -37.16
N LYS A 401 -44.53 -12.41 -36.13
CA LYS A 401 -46.00 -12.31 -36.10
C LYS A 401 -46.55 -11.32 -37.13
N TYR A 402 -45.69 -10.44 -37.65
CA TYR A 402 -46.07 -9.42 -38.60
C TYR A 402 -45.66 -9.83 -40.03
N CYS A 403 -46.64 -9.89 -40.92
CA CYS A 403 -46.44 -10.07 -42.36
C CYS A 403 -45.88 -8.78 -42.99
N ASP A 404 -46.39 -7.63 -42.53
CA ASP A 404 -45.98 -6.28 -42.95
C ASP A 404 -45.12 -5.58 -41.89
N VAL A 405 -44.61 -4.39 -42.22
CA VAL A 405 -43.76 -3.59 -41.31
C VAL A 405 -44.56 -3.19 -40.06
N PRO A 406 -44.18 -3.65 -38.85
CA PRO A 406 -44.86 -3.29 -37.62
C PRO A 406 -44.66 -1.81 -37.29
N SER A 407 -45.61 -1.22 -36.57
CA SER A 407 -45.43 0.15 -36.08
C SER A 407 -44.29 0.20 -35.06
N ASP A 408 -43.64 1.36 -34.94
CA ASP A 408 -42.55 1.53 -33.99
C ASP A 408 -42.99 1.25 -32.54
N GLU A 409 -44.23 1.61 -32.20
CA GLU A 409 -44.81 1.35 -30.88
C GLU A 409 -44.96 -0.15 -30.60
N GLN A 410 -45.35 -0.94 -31.60
CA GLN A 410 -45.44 -2.40 -31.48
C GLN A 410 -44.08 -3.01 -31.21
N VAL A 411 -43.04 -2.59 -31.95
CA VAL A 411 -41.68 -3.12 -31.73
C VAL A 411 -41.07 -2.62 -30.42
N ARG A 412 -41.32 -1.37 -30.05
CA ARG A 412 -40.89 -0.80 -28.76
C ARG A 412 -41.51 -1.54 -27.57
N SER A 413 -42.77 -1.97 -27.67
CA SER A 413 -43.41 -2.78 -26.63
C SER A 413 -42.73 -4.15 -26.46
N ALA A 414 -42.38 -4.83 -27.57
CA ALA A 414 -41.65 -6.08 -27.56
C ALA A 414 -40.23 -5.90 -26.97
N PHE A 415 -39.57 -4.80 -27.32
CA PHE A 415 -38.28 -4.43 -26.79
C PHE A 415 -38.31 -4.20 -25.27
N LEU A 416 -39.25 -3.41 -24.75
CA LEU A 416 -39.40 -3.17 -23.32
C LEU A 416 -39.69 -4.47 -22.55
N TYR A 417 -40.48 -5.36 -23.14
CA TYR A 417 -40.71 -6.70 -22.59
C TYR A 417 -39.41 -7.51 -22.51
N LEU A 418 -38.60 -7.55 -23.57
CA LEU A 418 -37.31 -8.27 -23.55
C LEU A 418 -36.33 -7.65 -22.56
N ARG A 419 -36.24 -6.32 -22.52
CA ARG A 419 -35.38 -5.61 -21.57
C ARG A 419 -35.77 -5.91 -20.12
N ARG A 420 -37.07 -6.03 -19.80
CA ARG A 420 -37.53 -6.51 -18.49
C ARG A 420 -37.13 -7.97 -18.27
N LYS A 421 -37.47 -8.85 -19.22
CA LYS A 421 -37.24 -10.31 -19.12
C LYS A 421 -35.77 -10.67 -18.90
N PHE A 422 -34.85 -9.95 -19.56
CA PHE A 422 -33.42 -10.24 -19.53
C PHE A 422 -32.61 -9.27 -18.66
N GLY A 423 -33.23 -8.18 -18.18
CA GLY A 423 -32.60 -7.19 -17.28
C GLY A 423 -32.98 -7.33 -15.81
N GLU A 424 -34.07 -8.03 -15.47
CA GLU A 424 -34.34 -8.44 -14.09
C GLU A 424 -33.33 -9.53 -13.70
N VAL A 425 -32.26 -9.12 -13.03
CA VAL A 425 -31.33 -10.03 -12.35
C VAL A 425 -32.16 -10.96 -11.47
N ARG A 426 -32.00 -12.28 -11.64
CA ARG A 426 -32.45 -13.27 -10.65
C ARG A 426 -31.74 -12.97 -9.33
N SER A 427 -32.30 -12.08 -8.51
CA SER A 427 -31.99 -11.91 -7.09
C SER A 427 -32.59 -13.09 -6.31
N ALA A 428 -32.29 -14.31 -6.76
CA ALA A 428 -32.68 -15.55 -6.13
C ALA A 428 -31.47 -16.13 -5.38
N THR A 429 -30.89 -15.34 -4.48
CA THR A 429 -30.32 -15.89 -3.25
C THR A 429 -31.43 -15.88 -2.22
N GLY A 430 -32.31 -16.88 -2.33
CA GLY A 430 -33.23 -17.23 -1.26
C GLY A 430 -32.40 -17.74 -0.08
N LEU A 431 -32.16 -16.87 0.89
CA LEU A 431 -31.98 -17.26 2.27
C LEU A 431 -33.38 -17.61 2.79
N GLU A 432 -33.75 -18.89 2.73
CA GLU A 432 -34.79 -19.42 3.60
C GLU A 432 -34.24 -19.41 5.03
N VAL A 433 -35.01 -18.81 5.93
CA VAL A 433 -34.86 -18.85 7.39
C VAL A 433 -35.51 -20.13 7.92
#